data_AF-A0A1A7WV70-F1
#
_entry.id   AF-A0A1A7WV70-F1
#
_cell.length_a   1.000
_cell.length_b   1.000
_cell.length_c   1.000
_cell.angle_alpha   90.00
_cell.angle_beta   90.00
_cell.angle_gamma   90.00
#
_symmetry.space_group_name_H-M   'P 1'
#
loop_
_entity.id
_entity.type
_entity.pdbx_description
1 polymer ?
#
loop_
_entity_poly.entity_id
_entity_poly.type
_entity_poly.pdbx_seq_one_letter_code
_entity_poly.pdbx_strand_id
1 'polypeptide(L)'
;MDFWPFKLHLIIWTLMNFLHLFHFELTVKNSQLKPCEKNKRLCVTDPGDCDLRPPSLQRTLNVSCSYQIITNRDSSVSCDWSPESDLQSEVSLIFSSRYEVSHCRSIFNPAAILNVTVR
;
A
#
# COMPACT_ATOMS: atom_id res chain seq x y z
N MET A 1 -31.02 39.92 14.58
CA MET A 1 -29.77 39.81 13.80
C MET A 1 -29.52 38.33 13.61
N ASP A 2 -29.78 37.85 12.41
CA ASP A 2 -29.89 36.41 12.14
C ASP A 2 -28.50 35.85 11.85
N PHE A 3 -27.96 35.08 12.80
CA PHE A 3 -26.64 34.44 12.73
C PHE A 3 -26.60 33.20 11.80
N TRP A 4 -27.68 32.96 11.05
CA TRP A 4 -27.85 31.82 10.17
C TRP A 4 -26.77 31.70 9.06
N PRO A 5 -26.39 32.77 8.34
CA PRO A 5 -25.46 32.64 7.21
C PRO A 5 -24.03 32.33 7.68
N PHE A 6 -23.61 32.86 8.83
CA PHE A 6 -22.30 32.55 9.43
C PHE A 6 -22.19 31.08 9.85
N LYS A 7 -23.28 30.51 10.39
CA LYS A 7 -23.32 29.11 10.79
C LYS A 7 -23.24 28.17 9.59
N LEU A 8 -23.93 28.51 8.50
CA LEU A 8 -23.89 27.75 7.25
C LEU A 8 -22.49 27.78 6.62
N HIS A 9 -21.84 28.95 6.62
CA HIS A 9 -20.50 29.13 6.06
C HIS A 9 -19.43 28.35 6.84
N LEU A 10 -19.56 28.28 8.17
CA LEU A 10 -18.71 27.46 9.03
C LEU A 10 -18.91 25.96 8.79
N ILE A 11 -20.15 25.52 8.57
CA ILE A 11 -20.47 24.10 8.26
C ILE A 11 -19.92 23.72 6.88
N ILE A 12 -20.05 24.58 5.88
CA ILE A 12 -19.49 24.34 4.53
C ILE A 12 -17.96 24.32 4.59
N TRP A 13 -17.35 25.20 5.37
CA TRP A 13 -15.90 25.22 5.58
C TRP A 13 -15.41 23.92 6.25
N THR A 14 -16.04 23.49 7.35
CA THR A 14 -15.63 22.26 8.04
C THR A 14 -15.85 21.02 7.19
N LEU A 15 -16.92 20.96 6.39
CA LEU A 15 -17.13 19.89 5.41
C LEU A 15 -16.07 19.89 4.30
N MET A 16 -15.66 21.06 3.78
CA MET A 16 -14.59 21.15 2.79
C MET A 16 -13.22 20.77 3.36
N ASN A 17 -12.97 21.04 4.64
CA ASN A 17 -11.70 20.70 5.31
C ASN A 17 -11.61 19.20 5.66
N PHE A 18 -12.76 18.53 5.83
CA PHE A 18 -12.81 17.08 6.12
C PHE A 18 -12.60 16.20 4.88
N LEU A 19 -12.63 16.78 3.67
CA LEU A 19 -12.55 16.05 2.41
C LEU A 19 -11.10 15.75 1.94
N HIS A 20 -10.06 16.02 2.72
CA HIS A 20 -8.69 16.10 2.16
C HIS A 20 -7.60 15.25 2.80
N LEU A 21 -7.93 14.17 3.51
CA LEU A 21 -6.93 13.18 3.92
C LEU A 21 -7.48 11.77 3.83
N PHE A 22 -7.56 11.23 2.61
CA PHE A 22 -7.72 9.78 2.46
C PHE A 22 -6.40 9.12 2.83
N HIS A 23 -6.42 8.32 3.89
CA HIS A 23 -5.30 7.49 4.31
C HIS A 23 -5.64 6.05 3.97
N PHE A 24 -4.79 5.40 3.18
CA PHE A 24 -4.96 4.01 2.80
C PHE A 24 -4.00 3.16 3.62
N GLU A 25 -4.51 2.05 4.14
CA GLU A 25 -3.71 1.04 4.82
C GLU A 25 -4.04 -0.32 4.22
N LEU A 26 -3.00 -1.05 3.83
CA LEU A 26 -3.12 -2.42 3.33
C LEU A 26 -2.22 -3.34 4.12
N THR A 27 -2.83 -4.31 4.79
CA THR A 27 -2.14 -5.38 5.51
C THR A 27 -2.09 -6.64 4.66
N VAL A 28 -0.89 -7.12 4.41
CA VAL A 28 -0.62 -8.33 3.63
C VAL A 28 0.03 -9.37 4.52
N LYS A 29 -0.53 -10.58 4.54
CA LYS A 29 0.09 -11.75 5.18
C LYS A 29 1.02 -12.44 4.18
N ASN A 30 2.10 -13.04 4.68
CA ASN A 30 3.05 -13.81 3.88
C ASN A 30 2.38 -14.93 3.05
N SER A 31 1.30 -15.52 3.56
CA SER A 31 0.51 -16.57 2.90
C SER A 31 -0.32 -16.08 1.71
N GLN A 32 -0.58 -14.77 1.61
CA GLN A 32 -1.32 -14.15 0.52
C GLN A 32 -0.43 -13.78 -0.67
N LEU A 33 0.90 -13.79 -0.48
CA LEU A 33 1.86 -13.46 -1.53
C LEU A 33 2.02 -14.59 -2.53
N LYS A 34 2.07 -14.21 -3.80
CA LYS A 34 2.23 -15.11 -4.94
C LYS A 34 3.56 -14.81 -5.65
N PRO A 35 4.29 -15.85 -6.10
CA PRO A 35 5.54 -15.67 -6.83
C PRO A 35 5.29 -15.27 -8.29
N CYS A 36 6.20 -14.48 -8.84
CA CYS A 36 6.24 -14.24 -10.28
C CYS A 36 7.16 -15.26 -10.98
N GLU A 37 6.61 -16.06 -11.88
CA GLU A 37 7.35 -17.16 -12.54
C GLU A 37 8.56 -16.68 -13.32
N LYS A 38 8.42 -15.55 -14.03
CA LYS A 38 9.48 -14.95 -14.84
C LYS A 38 10.50 -14.15 -14.03
N ASN A 39 10.16 -13.77 -12.79
CA ASN A 39 11.01 -12.95 -11.94
C ASN A 39 10.93 -13.40 -10.47
N LYS A 40 11.84 -14.30 -10.09
CA LYS A 40 11.93 -14.87 -8.73
C LYS A 40 12.28 -13.87 -7.62
N ARG A 41 12.54 -12.61 -7.96
CA ARG A 41 12.79 -11.53 -7.00
C ARG A 41 11.51 -10.81 -6.58
N LEU A 42 10.40 -11.09 -7.26
CA LEU A 42 9.11 -10.43 -7.03
C LEU A 42 8.12 -11.37 -6.35
N CYS A 43 7.45 -10.82 -5.35
CA CYS A 43 6.30 -11.41 -4.70
C CYS A 43 5.16 -10.39 -4.69
N VAL A 44 3.99 -10.79 -5.15
CA VAL A 44 2.86 -9.89 -5.43
C VAL A 44 1.61 -10.34 -4.71
N THR A 45 0.73 -9.40 -4.37
CA THR A 45 -0.62 -9.73 -3.90
C THR A 45 -1.54 -10.11 -5.06
N ASP A 46 -1.39 -9.42 -6.20
CA ASP A 46 -2.12 -9.71 -7.44
C ASP A 46 -1.18 -10.32 -8.50
N PRO A 47 -1.44 -11.54 -9.01
CA PRO A 47 -0.68 -12.14 -10.11
C PRO A 47 -0.56 -11.27 -11.36
N GLY A 48 -1.53 -10.38 -11.61
CA GLY A 48 -1.49 -9.45 -12.74
C GLY A 48 -0.23 -8.58 -12.72
N ASP A 49 0.32 -8.29 -11.54
CA ASP A 49 1.48 -7.42 -11.36
C ASP A 49 2.81 -8.01 -11.84
N CYS A 50 2.87 -9.32 -12.09
CA CYS A 50 4.11 -9.98 -12.47
C CYS A 50 4.60 -9.63 -13.89
N ASP A 51 3.68 -9.38 -14.81
CA ASP A 51 3.97 -9.14 -16.23
C ASP A 51 3.85 -7.67 -16.62
N LEU A 52 3.50 -6.81 -15.66
CA LEU A 52 3.21 -5.42 -15.94
C LEU A 52 4.51 -4.60 -16.01
N ARG A 53 4.72 -3.98 -17.18
CA ARG A 53 5.79 -3.03 -17.42
C ARG A 53 5.73 -1.93 -16.35
N PRO A 54 6.87 -1.42 -15.83
CA PRO A 54 6.84 -0.30 -14.91
C PRO A 54 6.00 0.82 -15.52
N PRO A 55 5.07 1.41 -14.75
CA PRO A 55 4.19 2.44 -15.27
C PRO A 55 5.03 3.56 -15.89
N SER A 56 4.60 4.07 -17.03
CA SER A 56 5.31 5.15 -17.75
C SER A 56 5.46 6.42 -16.89
N LEU A 57 4.62 6.55 -15.85
CA LEU A 57 4.69 7.57 -14.82
C LEU A 57 4.84 6.88 -13.46
N GLN A 58 6.03 6.98 -12.86
CA GLN A 58 6.24 6.65 -11.47
C GLN A 58 6.00 7.92 -10.64
N ARG A 59 5.10 7.84 -9.66
CA ARG A 59 4.92 8.89 -8.65
C ARG A 59 5.55 8.41 -7.35
N THR A 60 6.19 9.33 -6.65
CA THR A 60 6.71 9.07 -5.31
C THR A 60 5.58 9.27 -4.33
N LEU A 61 5.16 8.19 -3.67
CA LEU A 61 4.21 8.24 -2.56
C LEU A 61 4.97 8.13 -1.24
N ASN A 62 4.51 8.85 -0.22
CA ASN A 62 4.98 8.62 1.14
C ASN A 62 4.32 7.35 1.65
N VAL A 63 5.07 6.24 1.58
CA VAL A 63 4.65 4.93 2.07
C VAL A 63 5.40 4.66 3.37
N SER A 64 4.67 4.40 4.44
CA SER A 64 5.19 3.82 5.67
C SER A 64 4.79 2.35 5.71
N CYS A 65 5.66 1.48 6.21
CA CYS A 65 5.37 0.05 6.35
C CYS A 65 5.85 -0.45 7.70
N SER A 66 4.99 -1.21 8.38
CA SER A 66 5.30 -1.89 9.63
C SER A 66 5.27 -3.40 9.44
N TYR A 67 6.20 -4.08 10.08
CA TYR A 67 6.32 -5.53 10.05
C TYR A 67 5.81 -6.12 11.37
N GLN A 68 4.96 -7.13 11.29
CA GLN A 68 4.37 -7.81 12.45
C GLN A 68 4.65 -9.31 12.38
N ILE A 69 5.10 -9.89 13.50
CA ILE A 69 5.20 -11.34 13.68
C ILE A 69 3.99 -11.78 14.49
N ILE A 70 3.08 -12.49 13.87
CA ILE A 70 1.96 -13.13 14.55
C ILE A 70 2.46 -14.50 15.05
N THR A 71 1.97 -14.93 16.22
CA THR A 71 2.23 -16.27 16.75
C THR A 71 1.92 -17.34 15.70
N ASN A 72 2.78 -18.36 15.58
CA ASN A 72 2.75 -19.46 14.58
C ASN A 72 3.37 -19.18 13.19
N ARG A 73 4.41 -18.34 13.11
CA ARG A 73 5.19 -18.07 11.86
C ARG A 73 4.42 -17.36 10.75
N ASP A 74 3.24 -16.83 11.05
CA ASP A 74 2.53 -15.93 10.15
C ASP A 74 3.11 -14.53 10.34
N SER A 75 3.79 -14.02 9.33
CA SER A 75 4.25 -12.64 9.28
C SER A 75 3.34 -11.81 8.39
N SER A 76 3.15 -10.56 8.77
CA SER A 76 2.42 -9.60 7.96
C SER A 76 3.18 -8.29 7.86
N VAL A 77 2.96 -7.60 6.75
CA VAL A 77 3.40 -6.23 6.54
C VAL A 77 2.15 -5.39 6.35
N SER A 78 2.04 -4.33 7.14
CA SER A 78 1.00 -3.31 7.00
C SER A 78 1.66 -2.07 6.44
N CYS A 79 1.29 -1.69 5.22
CA CYS A 79 1.77 -0.46 4.59
C CYS A 79 0.65 0.57 4.54
N ASP A 80 1.00 1.80 4.85
CA ASP A 80 0.14 2.95 4.88
C ASP A 80 0.67 4.07 3.97
N TRP A 81 -0.23 4.74 3.26
CA TRP A 81 0.11 5.87 2.40
C TRP A 81 -1.08 6.78 2.16
N SER A 82 -0.78 8.02 1.79
CA SER A 82 -1.77 9.00 1.35
C SER A 82 -1.63 9.21 -0.16
N PRO A 83 -2.64 8.89 -0.99
CA PRO A 83 -2.61 9.20 -2.40
C PRO A 83 -2.79 10.71 -2.62
N GLU A 84 -2.15 11.23 -3.65
CA GLU A 84 -2.33 12.62 -4.11
C GLU A 84 -3.65 12.86 -4.86
N SER A 85 -4.42 11.80 -5.14
CA SER A 85 -5.69 11.89 -5.88
C SER A 85 -6.72 10.88 -5.39
N ASP A 86 -8.00 11.27 -5.38
CA ASP A 86 -9.18 10.52 -4.91
C ASP A 86 -9.55 9.27 -5.73
N LEU A 87 -8.65 8.77 -6.59
CA LEU A 87 -8.94 7.60 -7.42
C LEU A 87 -8.81 6.34 -6.56
N GLN A 88 -9.95 5.81 -6.14
CA GLN A 88 -10.08 4.42 -5.65
C GLN A 88 -9.80 3.47 -6.82
N SER A 89 -8.53 3.12 -7.02
CA SER A 89 -8.14 1.95 -7.80
C SER A 89 -8.07 0.73 -6.89
N GLU A 90 -8.28 -0.47 -7.46
CA GLU A 90 -7.88 -1.71 -6.79
C GLU A 90 -6.39 -1.61 -6.47
N VAL A 91 -6.06 -1.65 -5.17
CA VAL A 91 -4.68 -1.47 -4.71
C VAL A 91 -4.02 -2.82 -4.51
N SER A 92 -2.82 -2.98 -5.06
CA SER A 92 -1.96 -4.12 -4.79
C SER A 92 -0.58 -3.69 -4.29
N LEU A 93 0.11 -4.61 -3.60
CA LEU A 93 1.50 -4.42 -3.19
C LEU A 93 2.42 -5.39 -3.93
N ILE A 94 3.49 -4.83 -4.45
CA ILE A 94 4.59 -5.55 -5.10
C ILE A 94 5.78 -5.46 -4.16
N PHE A 95 6.27 -6.62 -3.73
CA PHE A 95 7.48 -6.73 -2.91
C PHE A 95 8.63 -7.23 -3.79
N SER A 96 9.68 -6.42 -3.86
CA SER A 96 10.88 -6.72 -4.65
C SER A 96 12.08 -6.88 -3.73
N SER A 97 12.73 -8.05 -3.82
CA SER A 97 13.94 -8.34 -3.06
C SER A 97 15.20 -8.11 -3.92
N ARG A 98 16.30 -7.75 -3.26
CA ARG A 98 17.62 -7.68 -3.90
C ARG A 98 18.08 -9.05 -4.43
N TYR A 99 17.68 -10.13 -3.76
CA TYR A 99 18.08 -11.50 -4.07
C TYR A 99 16.87 -12.34 -4.50
N GLU A 100 17.13 -13.50 -5.12
CA GLU A 100 16.05 -14.43 -5.45
C GLU A 100 15.38 -14.95 -4.18
N VAL A 101 14.05 -15.06 -4.25
CA VAL A 101 13.23 -15.54 -3.15
C VAL A 101 12.75 -16.94 -3.49
N SER A 102 13.18 -17.94 -2.73
CA SER A 102 12.78 -19.34 -2.95
C SER A 102 11.28 -19.54 -2.76
N HIS A 103 10.69 -18.87 -1.77
CA HIS A 103 9.26 -18.90 -1.48
C HIS A 103 8.77 -17.53 -1.01
N CYS A 104 7.69 -17.01 -1.60
CA CYS A 104 7.16 -15.71 -1.18
C CYS A 104 6.72 -15.64 0.28
N ARG A 105 6.37 -16.79 0.88
CA ARG A 105 6.09 -16.86 2.32
C ARG A 105 7.29 -16.47 3.20
N SER A 106 8.52 -16.57 2.70
CA SER A 106 9.74 -16.24 3.44
C SER A 106 10.30 -14.86 3.11
N ILE A 107 9.64 -14.08 2.23
CA ILE A 107 10.12 -12.73 1.88
C ILE A 107 10.06 -11.79 3.09
N PHE A 108 9.05 -12.00 3.94
CA PHE A 108 8.83 -11.32 5.21
C PHE A 108 9.81 -11.86 6.27
N ASN A 109 11.07 -11.48 6.09
CA ASN A 109 12.18 -11.74 7.00
C ASN A 109 12.63 -10.39 7.60
N PRO A 110 12.73 -10.27 8.94
CA PRO A 110 13.18 -9.03 9.60
C PRO A 110 14.54 -8.49 9.12
N ALA A 111 15.40 -9.35 8.58
CA ALA A 111 16.73 -8.96 8.07
C ALA A 111 16.74 -8.70 6.54
N ALA A 112 15.60 -8.85 5.85
CA ALA A 112 15.53 -8.62 4.41
C ALA A 112 15.45 -7.12 4.08
N ILE A 113 16.11 -6.73 3.00
CA ILE A 113 15.96 -5.42 2.38
C ILE A 113 15.03 -5.58 1.19
N LEU A 114 13.86 -4.95 1.26
CA LEU A 114 12.80 -5.06 0.27
C LEU A 114 12.40 -3.67 -0.23
N ASN A 115 12.13 -3.56 -1.53
CA ASN A 115 11.41 -2.43 -2.09
C ASN A 115 9.93 -2.78 -2.13
N VAL A 116 9.08 -1.88 -1.63
CA VAL A 116 7.63 -2.00 -1.70
C VAL A 116 7.11 -1.01 -2.74
N THR A 117 6.26 -1.48 -3.63
CA THR A 117 5.59 -0.64 -4.63
C THR A 117 4.09 -0.82 -4.48
N VAL A 118 3.39 0.31 -4.34
CA VAL A 118 1.94 0.40 -4.36
C VAL A 118 1.51 0.53 -5.82
N ARG A 119 0.46 -0.19 -6.22
CA ARG A 119 -0.15 -0.09 -7.53
C ARG A 119 -1.61 0.33 -7.43
#